data_AF-A0A023GA66-F1
#
_entry.id   AF-A0A023GA66-F1
#
_cell.length_a   1.000
_cell.length_b   1.000
_cell.length_c   1.000
_cell.angle_alpha   90.00
_cell.angle_beta   90.00
_cell.angle_gamma   90.00
#
_symmetry.space_group_name_H-M   'P 1'
#
loop_
_entity.id
_entity.type
_entity.pdbx_description
1 polymer ?
#
loop_
_entity_poly.entity_id
_entity_poly.type
_entity_poly.pdbx_seq_one_letter_code
_entity_poly.pdbx_strand_id
1 'polypeptide(L)'
;MERTHTTRTAFRCHSAKKVRSIGHNKYLYNLVARKGPYTYSPYTLQNVTVKLEKIPGHRDCYRSTYSSGRTQVTHTLLKMHPAGHCSVIYVEKSDGEKGCELLQTASALASKLRNACKGYFYQHCRAKKLKVFQPGCVYPK
;
A
#
# COMPACT_ATOMS: atom_id res chain seq x y z
N MET A 1 -0.70 7.46 -6.16
CA MET A 1 -1.02 6.68 -4.95
C MET A 1 -1.59 7.59 -3.87
N GLU A 2 -2.67 7.14 -3.25
CA GLU A 2 -3.47 7.87 -2.26
C GLU A 2 -4.03 6.90 -1.23
N ARG A 3 -4.39 7.38 -0.04
CA ARG A 3 -5.06 6.59 0.98
C ARG A 3 -6.09 7.37 1.78
N THR A 4 -6.97 6.69 2.50
CA THR A 4 -8.00 7.33 3.34
C THR A 4 -7.88 7.06 4.83
N HIS A 5 -6.83 6.38 5.28
CA HIS A 5 -6.50 6.21 6.70
C HIS A 5 -5.18 6.89 7.03
N THR A 6 -4.89 7.10 8.33
CA THR A 6 -3.64 7.67 8.82
C THR A 6 -3.27 8.95 8.05
N THR A 7 -4.27 9.81 7.85
CA THR A 7 -4.18 10.97 6.93
C THR A 7 -3.48 12.18 7.55
N ARG A 8 -3.31 12.18 8.88
CA ARG A 8 -2.62 13.25 9.64
C ARG A 8 -1.08 13.18 9.58
N THR A 9 -0.51 12.21 8.86
CA THR A 9 0.94 12.05 8.81
C THR A 9 1.64 13.01 7.84
N ALA A 10 2.86 13.41 8.19
CA ALA A 10 3.78 14.13 7.30
C ALA A 10 4.53 13.22 6.31
N PHE A 11 4.50 11.89 6.48
CA PHE A 11 5.24 10.97 5.62
C PHE A 11 4.74 11.00 4.16
N ARG A 12 5.67 11.00 3.20
CA ARG A 12 5.40 10.95 1.76
C ARG A 12 6.26 9.88 1.09
N CYS A 13 6.11 9.69 -0.21
CA CYS A 13 6.87 8.70 -0.99
C CYS A 13 6.78 7.27 -0.44
N HIS A 14 5.58 6.89 0.00
CA HIS A 14 5.34 5.54 0.49
C HIS A 14 5.52 4.55 -0.66
N SER A 15 6.33 3.52 -0.42
CA SER A 15 6.53 2.41 -1.36
C SER A 15 6.81 1.12 -0.61
N ALA A 16 6.55 0.00 -1.27
CA ALA A 16 6.81 -1.32 -0.76
C ALA A 16 7.50 -2.14 -1.85
N LYS A 17 8.65 -2.73 -1.52
CA LYS A 17 9.39 -3.62 -2.41
C LYS A 17 9.39 -5.03 -1.82
N LYS A 18 8.91 -6.01 -2.58
CA LYS A 18 9.09 -7.42 -2.23
C LYS A 18 10.57 -7.76 -2.34
N VAL A 19 11.18 -8.16 -1.22
CA VAL A 19 12.59 -8.54 -1.17
C VAL A 19 12.75 -10.01 -1.55
N ARG A 20 12.01 -10.91 -0.89
CA ARG A 20 12.02 -12.35 -1.16
C ARG A 20 10.78 -13.06 -0.63
N SER A 21 10.52 -14.25 -1.16
CA SER A 21 9.65 -15.23 -0.49
C SER A 21 10.40 -15.84 0.68
N ILE A 22 9.72 -16.05 1.81
CA ILE A 22 10.29 -16.79 2.95
C ILE A 22 9.55 -18.13 3.17
N GLY A 23 8.76 -18.57 2.20
CA GLY A 23 7.97 -19.81 2.26
C GLY A 23 6.65 -19.65 3.01
N HIS A 24 5.78 -20.67 2.92
CA HIS A 24 4.54 -20.76 3.69
C HIS A 24 3.63 -19.52 3.55
N ASN A 25 3.50 -19.01 2.32
CA ASN A 25 2.76 -17.79 1.98
C ASN A 25 3.23 -16.53 2.72
N LYS A 26 4.47 -16.49 3.18
CA LYS A 26 5.09 -15.32 3.80
C LYS A 26 6.10 -14.69 2.86
N TYR A 27 6.17 -13.37 2.88
CA TYR A 27 7.03 -12.57 2.03
C TYR A 27 7.71 -11.47 2.84
N LEU A 28 9.00 -11.28 2.62
CA LEU A 28 9.71 -10.14 3.17
C LEU A 28 9.51 -8.94 2.26
N TYR A 29 8.96 -7.86 2.82
CA TYR A 29 8.83 -6.57 2.15
C TYR A 29 9.70 -5.52 2.84
N ASN A 30 10.28 -4.65 2.04
CA ASN A 30 10.92 -3.42 2.49
C ASN A 30 9.95 -2.27 2.23
N LEU A 31 9.44 -1.68 3.31
CA LEU A 31 8.60 -0.49 3.29
C LEU A 31 9.50 0.75 3.38
N VAL A 32 9.24 1.73 2.54
CA VAL A 32 10.02 2.96 2.47
C VAL A 32 9.08 4.15 2.46
N ALA A 33 9.41 5.17 3.26
CA ALA A 33 8.71 6.45 3.25
C ALA A 33 9.69 7.60 3.56
N ARG A 34 9.43 8.77 2.98
CA ARG A 34 10.14 10.00 3.28
C ARG A 34 9.56 10.68 4.51
N LYS A 35 10.39 11.01 5.50
CA LYS A 35 10.07 11.65 6.79
C LYS A 35 9.72 13.14 6.66
N GLY A 36 8.89 13.50 5.70
CA GLY A 36 8.44 14.88 5.50
C GLY A 36 7.96 15.16 4.09
N PRO A 37 7.35 16.33 3.89
CA PRO A 37 6.83 16.75 2.59
C PRO A 37 7.92 17.24 1.64
N TYR A 38 9.09 17.63 2.15
CA TYR A 38 10.17 18.23 1.38
C TYR A 38 11.08 17.19 0.73
N THR A 39 11.71 17.55 -0.39
CA THR A 39 12.59 16.66 -1.16
C THR A 39 13.85 16.26 -0.40
N TYR A 40 14.37 17.14 0.46
CA TYR A 40 15.54 16.89 1.31
C TYR A 40 15.23 16.11 2.59
N SER A 41 13.94 15.84 2.90
CA SER A 41 13.60 15.08 4.09
C SER A 41 14.16 13.65 4.00
N PRO A 42 14.70 13.10 5.09
CA PRO A 42 15.34 11.79 5.06
C PRO A 42 14.32 10.68 4.80
N TYR A 43 14.77 9.55 4.27
CA TYR A 43 13.94 8.36 4.12
C TYR A 43 14.05 7.44 5.35
N THR A 44 12.96 6.75 5.64
CA THR A 44 12.90 5.67 6.62
C THR A 44 12.62 4.36 5.91
N LEU A 45 13.24 3.30 6.40
CA LEU A 45 13.08 1.95 5.87
C LEU A 45 12.62 1.03 6.99
N GLN A 46 11.73 0.11 6.66
CA GLN A 46 11.27 -0.92 7.58
C GLN A 46 11.08 -2.23 6.85
N ASN A 47 11.72 -3.29 7.33
CA ASN A 47 11.45 -4.63 6.85
C ASN A 47 10.26 -5.21 7.61
N VAL A 48 9.30 -5.75 6.87
CA VAL A 48 8.12 -6.40 7.42
C VAL A 48 7.92 -7.76 6.77
N THR A 49 7.51 -8.73 7.56
CA THR A 49 7.05 -10.02 7.05
C THR A 49 5.56 -9.95 6.83
N VAL A 50 5.16 -10.02 5.57
CA VAL A 50 3.76 -10.05 5.16
C VAL A 50 3.34 -11.51 5.00
N LYS A 51 2.32 -11.93 5.73
CA LYS A 51 1.68 -13.23 5.56
C LYS A 51 0.45 -13.07 4.67
N LEU A 52 0.34 -13.90 3.63
CA LEU A 52 -0.82 -13.96 2.74
C LEU A 52 -1.72 -15.12 3.16
N GLU A 53 -3.01 -14.86 3.28
CA GLU A 53 -4.02 -15.82 3.71
C GLU A 53 -5.22 -15.76 2.76
N LYS A 54 -5.74 -16.93 2.39
CA LYS A 54 -7.01 -17.00 1.67
C LYS A 54 -8.15 -16.75 2.64
N ILE A 55 -9.15 -15.97 2.22
CA ILE A 55 -10.35 -15.73 3.04
C ILE A 55 -11.25 -16.97 2.93
N PRO A 56 -11.56 -17.67 4.05
CA PRO A 56 -12.45 -18.83 4.01
C PRO A 56 -13.82 -18.47 3.41
N GLY A 57 -14.38 -19.38 2.61
CA GLY A 57 -15.69 -19.18 1.97
C GLY A 57 -15.72 -18.21 0.79
N HIS A 58 -14.59 -17.58 0.42
CA HIS A 58 -14.51 -16.67 -0.72
C HIS A 58 -13.54 -17.21 -1.79
N ARG A 59 -14.04 -17.35 -3.02
CA ARG A 59 -13.19 -17.75 -4.16
C ARG A 59 -12.28 -16.57 -4.53
N ASP A 60 -10.98 -16.85 -4.61
CA ASP A 60 -9.93 -15.91 -5.03
C ASP A 60 -9.82 -14.59 -4.25
N CYS A 61 -10.35 -14.55 -3.02
CA CYS A 61 -10.17 -13.42 -2.10
C CYS A 61 -9.03 -13.72 -1.13
N TYR A 62 -8.07 -12.80 -1.08
CA TYR A 62 -6.90 -12.90 -0.23
C TYR A 62 -6.84 -11.71 0.72
N ARG A 63 -6.43 -11.99 1.96
CA ARG A 63 -5.97 -10.96 2.91
C ARG A 63 -4.48 -11.12 3.15
N SER A 64 -3.83 -10.03 3.52
CA SER A 64 -2.47 -10.09 4.01
C SER A 64 -2.34 -9.38 5.34
N THR A 65 -1.42 -9.86 6.18
CA THR A 65 -1.19 -9.29 7.51
C THR A 65 0.31 -9.08 7.75
N TYR A 66 0.64 -8.00 8.46
CA TYR A 66 1.99 -7.76 8.99
C TYR A 66 1.91 -6.95 10.28
N SER A 67 3.00 -6.95 11.05
CA SER A 67 3.13 -6.11 12.24
C SER A 67 4.11 -4.98 12.00
N SER A 68 3.75 -3.77 12.41
CA SER A 68 4.66 -2.63 12.48
C SER A 68 4.67 -2.09 13.91
N GLY A 69 5.77 -2.32 14.63
CA GLY A 69 5.81 -2.07 16.06
C GLY A 69 4.76 -2.90 16.80
N ARG A 70 3.88 -2.24 17.57
CA ARG A 70 2.77 -2.88 18.29
C ARG A 70 1.47 -2.94 17.48
N THR A 71 1.45 -2.41 16.26
CA THR A 71 0.25 -2.33 15.45
C THR A 71 0.23 -3.47 14.44
N GLN A 72 -0.81 -4.30 14.50
CA GLN A 72 -1.10 -5.28 13.46
C GLN A 72 -1.87 -4.59 12.33
N VAL A 73 -1.47 -4.85 11.11
CA VAL A 73 -2.08 -4.29 9.90
C VAL A 73 -2.60 -5.44 9.04
N THR A 74 -3.88 -5.37 8.71
CA THR A 74 -4.57 -6.30 7.82
C THR A 74 -4.95 -5.58 6.54
N HIS A 75 -4.66 -6.19 5.40
CA HIS A 75 -5.04 -5.71 4.08
C HIS A 75 -6.00 -6.69 3.42
N THR A 76 -7.08 -6.19 2.84
CA THR A 76 -8.01 -6.97 2.00
C THR A 76 -8.00 -6.41 0.59
N LEU A 77 -7.77 -7.26 -0.41
CA LEU A 77 -7.78 -6.84 -1.81
C LEU A 77 -9.21 -6.53 -2.28
N LEU A 78 -9.49 -5.28 -2.68
CA LEU A 78 -10.81 -4.88 -3.18
C LEU A 78 -10.88 -4.91 -4.71
N LYS A 79 -9.81 -4.45 -5.37
CA LYS A 79 -9.73 -4.43 -6.84
C LYS A 79 -8.27 -4.56 -7.26
N MET A 80 -8.01 -5.29 -8.33
CA MET A 80 -6.72 -5.34 -8.98
C MET A 80 -6.91 -5.23 -10.49
N HIS A 81 -5.99 -4.53 -11.16
CA HIS A 81 -5.92 -4.57 -12.62
C HIS A 81 -5.47 -5.96 -13.09
N PRO A 82 -6.01 -6.54 -14.18
CA PRO A 82 -5.62 -7.87 -14.65
C PRO A 82 -4.11 -8.02 -14.86
N ALA A 83 -3.45 -6.99 -15.40
CA ALA A 83 -2.00 -6.95 -15.58
C ALA A 83 -1.19 -6.61 -14.30
N GLY A 84 -1.84 -6.47 -13.14
CA GLY A 84 -1.17 -6.20 -11.85
C GLY A 84 -0.57 -4.79 -11.68
N HIS A 85 -0.85 -3.85 -12.59
CA HIS A 85 -0.27 -2.50 -12.57
C HIS A 85 -0.82 -1.58 -11.48
N CYS A 86 -2.03 -1.86 -10.99
CA CYS A 86 -2.65 -1.13 -9.90
C CYS A 86 -3.53 -2.06 -9.05
N SER A 87 -3.74 -1.65 -7.80
CA SER A 87 -4.69 -2.28 -6.91
C SER A 87 -5.31 -1.28 -5.94
N VAL A 88 -6.50 -1.61 -5.44
CA VAL A 88 -7.13 -0.96 -4.30
C VAL A 88 -7.25 -1.99 -3.19
N ILE A 89 -6.72 -1.65 -2.03
CA ILE A 89 -6.80 -2.48 -0.83
C ILE A 89 -7.57 -1.74 0.27
N TYR A 90 -8.30 -2.48 1.09
CA TYR A 90 -8.81 -2.02 2.37
C TYR A 90 -7.79 -2.35 3.45
N VAL A 91 -7.57 -1.42 4.37
CA VAL A 91 -6.60 -1.51 5.46
C VAL A 91 -7.34 -1.37 6.78
N GLU A 92 -7.06 -2.31 7.69
CA GLU A 92 -7.52 -2.30 9.07
C GLU A 92 -6.31 -2.43 9.98
N LYS A 93 -6.22 -1.55 10.99
CA LYS A 93 -5.15 -1.57 11.97
C LYS A 93 -5.70 -1.88 13.36
N SER A 94 -4.92 -2.56 14.17
CA SER A 94 -5.28 -2.87 15.56
C SER A 94 -5.40 -1.64 16.46
N ASP A 95 -4.93 -0.47 16.01
CA ASP A 95 -5.08 0.83 16.69
C ASP A 95 -6.41 1.54 16.35
N GLY A 96 -7.28 0.90 15.55
CA GLY A 96 -8.60 1.41 15.17
C GLY A 96 -8.62 2.20 13.85
N GLU A 97 -7.47 2.55 13.29
CA GLU A 97 -7.40 3.24 11.99
C GLU A 97 -7.75 2.29 10.84
N LYS A 98 -8.65 2.73 9.95
CA LYS A 98 -9.10 1.94 8.80
C LYS A 98 -9.39 2.80 7.58
N GLY A 99 -9.27 2.22 6.38
CA GLY A 99 -9.54 2.94 5.13
C GLY A 99 -9.01 2.22 3.91
N CYS A 100 -8.96 2.90 2.77
CA CYS A 100 -8.44 2.33 1.53
C CYS A 100 -7.05 2.85 1.20
N GLU A 101 -6.28 2.08 0.42
CA GLU A 101 -5.08 2.53 -0.29
C GLU A 101 -5.20 2.23 -1.79
N LEU A 102 -4.83 3.20 -2.62
CA LEU A 102 -4.64 3.05 -4.06
C LEU A 102 -3.15 2.87 -4.36
N LEU A 103 -2.80 1.66 -4.78
CA LEU A 103 -1.44 1.26 -5.09
C LEU A 103 -1.22 1.19 -6.61
N GLN A 104 -0.01 1.52 -7.04
CA GLN A 104 0.44 1.40 -8.42
C GLN A 104 1.89 0.92 -8.44
N THR A 105 2.26 0.15 -9.45
CA THR A 105 3.67 -0.18 -9.68
C THR A 105 4.44 1.07 -10.10
N ALA A 106 5.75 1.08 -9.84
CA ALA A 106 6.62 2.17 -10.29
C ALA A 106 6.59 2.35 -11.82
N SER A 107 6.54 1.24 -12.57
CA SER A 107 6.40 1.25 -14.03
C SER A 107 5.10 1.90 -14.50
N ALA A 108 3.97 1.61 -13.85
CA ALA A 108 2.67 2.17 -14.21
C ALA A 108 2.55 3.66 -13.90
N LEU A 109 3.28 4.15 -12.89
CA LEU A 109 3.38 5.57 -12.59
C LEU A 109 4.17 6.32 -13.67
N ALA A 110 5.27 5.73 -14.17
CA ALA A 110 6.11 6.33 -15.21
C ALA A 110 5.39 6.41 -16.57
N SER A 111 4.68 5.35 -16.96
CA SER A 111 3.98 5.28 -18.25
C SER A 111 2.63 6.02 -18.30
N LYS A 112 2.21 6.64 -17.19
CA LYS A 112 0.92 7.35 -17.07
C LYS A 112 -0.30 6.52 -17.53
N LEU A 113 -0.24 5.20 -17.37
CA LEU A 113 -1.33 4.30 -17.79
C LEU A 113 -2.66 4.70 -17.16
N ARG A 114 -3.74 4.66 -17.95
CA ARG A 114 -5.10 4.89 -17.46
C ARG A 114 -5.40 3.93 -16.31
N ASN A 115 -5.56 4.50 -15.12
CA ASN A 115 -5.64 3.73 -13.89
C ASN A 115 -7.10 3.35 -13.61
N ALA A 116 -7.53 2.16 -14.09
CA ALA A 116 -8.86 1.61 -13.80
C ALA A 116 -9.14 1.49 -12.28
N CYS A 117 -8.10 1.27 -11.47
CA CYS A 117 -8.21 1.24 -10.01
C CYS A 117 -8.52 2.62 -9.41
N LYS A 118 -8.14 3.71 -10.09
CA LYS A 118 -8.43 5.08 -9.64
C LYS A 118 -9.94 5.33 -9.66
N GLY A 119 -10.65 4.92 -10.72
CA GLY A 119 -12.11 5.05 -10.79
C GLY A 119 -12.79 4.35 -9.61
N TYR A 120 -12.43 3.08 -9.37
CA TYR A 120 -12.93 2.30 -8.24
C TYR A 120 -12.62 2.98 -6.90
N PHE A 121 -11.38 3.42 -6.67
CA PHE A 121 -10.98 4.07 -5.41
C PHE A 121 -11.80 5.33 -5.12
N TYR A 122 -11.98 6.22 -6.10
CA TYR A 122 -12.72 7.47 -5.89
C TYR A 122 -14.22 7.25 -5.71
N GLN A 123 -14.78 6.22 -6.33
CA GLN A 123 -16.19 5.85 -6.20
C GLN A 123 -16.51 5.21 -4.83
N HIS A 124 -15.66 4.30 -4.37
CA HIS A 124 -15.93 3.46 -3.19
C HIS A 124 -15.25 3.94 -1.89
N CYS A 125 -14.15 4.70 -1.98
CA CYS A 125 -13.40 5.17 -0.80
C CYS A 125 -13.64 6.67 -0.57
N ARG A 126 -14.77 7.00 0.08
CA ARG A 126 -15.28 8.38 0.20
C ARG A 126 -14.65 9.23 1.31
N ALA A 127 -13.95 8.60 2.26
CA ALA A 127 -13.27 9.33 3.34
C ALA A 127 -12.18 10.30 2.82
N LYS A 128 -11.72 11.20 3.72
CA LYS A 128 -10.67 12.19 3.41
C LYS A 128 -9.43 11.49 2.86
N LYS A 129 -8.92 11.98 1.73
CA LYS A 129 -7.79 11.38 1.01
C LYS A 129 -6.48 12.09 1.36
N LEU A 130 -5.42 11.31 1.51
CA LEU A 130 -4.04 11.79 1.59
C LEU A 130 -3.29 11.31 0.36
N LYS A 131 -2.72 12.25 -0.40
CA LYS A 131 -1.78 11.93 -1.48
C LYS A 131 -0.41 11.63 -0.90
N VAL A 132 -0.03 10.35 -0.96
CA VAL A 132 1.27 9.87 -0.47
C VAL A 132 2.35 9.89 -1.55
N PHE A 133 1.96 9.90 -2.82
CA PHE A 133 2.86 10.06 -3.96
C PHE A 133 3.16 11.54 -4.24
N GLN A 134 4.44 11.89 -4.43
CA GLN A 134 4.87 13.21 -4.87
C GLN A 134 5.89 13.10 -6.03
N PRO A 135 5.98 14.11 -6.90
CA PRO A 135 7.14 14.27 -7.78
C PRO A 135 8.44 14.26 -6.97
N GLY A 136 9.51 13.68 -7.52
CA GLY A 136 10.81 13.58 -6.84
C GLY A 136 10.87 12.53 -5.71
N CYS A 137 9.91 11.60 -5.64
CA CYS A 137 10.08 10.40 -4.82
C CYS A 137 11.13 9.48 -5.46
N VAL A 138 12.10 9.03 -4.66
CA VAL A 138 13.09 8.04 -5.06
C VAL A 138 12.60 6.69 -4.56
N TYR A 139 12.38 5.76 -5.49
CA TYR A 139 11.96 4.41 -5.16
C TYR A 139 13.18 3.48 -5.17
N PRO A 140 13.29 2.55 -4.22
CA PRO A 140 14.32 1.53 -4.29
C PRO A 140 14.19 0.76 -5.61
N LYS A 141 15.24 0.75 -6.42
CA LYS A 141 15.36 -0.15 -7.58
C LYS A 141 15.48 -1.57 -7.08
#